data_AF-A0A2N6GNH0-F1
#
_entry.id   AF-A0A2N6GNH0-F1
#
_cell.length_a   1.000
_cell.length_b   1.000
_cell.length_c   1.000
_cell.angle_alpha   90.00
_cell.angle_beta   90.00
_cell.angle_gamma   90.00
#
_symmetry.space_group_name_H-M   'P 1'
#
loop_
_entity.id
_entity.type
_entity.pdbx_description
1 polymer ?
#
loop_
_entity_poly.entity_id
_entity_poly.type
_entity_poly.pdbx_seq_one_letter_code
_entity_poly.pdbx_strand_id
1 'polypeptide(L)'
;MTAKESEDNSLAEQPFISHLVELRDRLLRAVIAVVVIFLGLFPFANDLYHLVSRPLLEKLPQGDQMIATGVISPFLAPFKLSLVAAIFIAMPFILYQFWSFVAPGLYKHEKKVLVPLVASSALLFYLGALFAFYVVFPLVFSFMVATTPEGVNMAPDITQYLEFVLTLFFAFGLAFEVPIATIILVWMGVTTPDTLSEKRPYIIVGAFCLGMLLTPPDVISQTLLALPMWVLFEIGVFFSRLVYREKQQREREKEAAEADTDSPDDSAASVSPKPDQPKGSPGGGAGVVAAGTTNAVPGFDGDPDPVTGIDTERFVPLSPEELERELDLIEEQEQVEDDYEVDDLGHSDTDGMYKAAVDEKLRRIQEYREQEEFIKARGVLYEVLGEGDEEQVAVARNILNQLDEEY
;
A
#
# COMPACT_ATOMS: atom_id res chain seq x y z
N MET A 1 5.55 33.20 -29.21
CA MET A 1 5.86 31.86 -28.67
C MET A 1 4.86 31.37 -27.63
N THR A 2 3.95 32.22 -27.11
CA THR A 2 3.07 31.91 -25.97
C THR A 2 1.72 31.26 -26.28
N ALA A 3 1.30 31.16 -27.55
CA ALA A 3 -0.02 30.59 -27.91
C ALA A 3 0.01 29.08 -28.21
N LYS A 4 1.22 28.50 -28.40
CA LYS A 4 1.38 27.09 -28.76
C LYS A 4 1.56 26.17 -27.54
N GLU A 5 2.03 26.73 -26.42
CA GLU A 5 2.16 25.99 -25.14
C GLU A 5 0.81 25.79 -24.43
N SER A 6 -0.17 26.67 -24.64
CA SER A 6 -1.50 26.54 -24.02
C SER A 6 -2.41 25.49 -24.69
N GLU A 7 -2.24 25.24 -25.99
CA GLU A 7 -3.05 24.22 -26.70
C GLU A 7 -2.56 22.80 -26.41
N ASP A 8 -1.24 22.59 -26.28
CA ASP A 8 -0.64 21.28 -26.04
C ASP A 8 -0.99 20.73 -24.63
N ASN A 9 -1.07 21.61 -23.63
CA ASN A 9 -1.47 21.22 -22.27
C ASN A 9 -2.97 20.85 -22.19
N SER A 10 -3.83 21.50 -22.98
CA SER A 10 -5.27 21.22 -22.99
C SER A 10 -5.63 19.85 -23.61
N LEU A 11 -4.80 19.35 -24.53
CA LEU A 11 -4.96 18.04 -25.17
C LEU A 11 -4.42 16.90 -24.31
N ALA A 12 -3.45 17.17 -23.42
CA ALA A 12 -2.91 16.21 -22.46
C ALA A 12 -3.70 16.16 -21.14
N GLU A 13 -4.35 17.25 -20.71
CA GLU A 13 -5.22 17.25 -19.52
C GLU A 13 -6.54 16.47 -19.73
N GLN A 14 -7.12 16.53 -20.92
CA GLN A 14 -8.34 15.78 -21.26
C GLN A 14 -8.21 14.24 -21.08
N PRO A 15 -7.13 13.57 -21.50
CA PRO A 15 -6.97 12.12 -21.32
C PRO A 15 -6.81 11.70 -19.86
N PHE A 16 -6.06 12.44 -19.03
CA PHE A 16 -5.92 12.09 -17.59
C PHE A 16 -7.24 12.25 -16.83
N ILE A 17 -7.95 13.37 -17.03
CA ILE A 17 -9.26 13.58 -16.40
C ILE A 17 -10.25 12.51 -16.87
N SER A 18 -10.25 12.16 -18.16
CA SER A 18 -11.12 11.10 -18.67
C SER A 18 -10.83 9.72 -18.04
N HIS A 19 -9.55 9.40 -17.81
CA HIS A 19 -9.15 8.15 -17.17
C HIS A 19 -9.53 8.11 -15.68
N LEU A 20 -9.42 9.23 -14.97
CA LEU A 20 -9.87 9.32 -13.57
C LEU A 20 -11.40 9.22 -13.43
N VAL A 21 -12.15 9.85 -14.33
CA VAL A 21 -13.62 9.74 -14.37
C VAL A 21 -14.03 8.30 -14.65
N GLU A 22 -13.34 7.64 -15.57
CA GLU A 22 -13.58 6.23 -15.88
C GLU A 22 -13.32 5.31 -14.67
N LEU A 23 -12.21 5.51 -13.94
CA LEU A 23 -11.90 4.78 -12.71
C LEU A 23 -13.03 4.92 -11.69
N ARG A 24 -13.46 6.16 -11.42
CA ARG A 24 -14.53 6.47 -10.47
C ARG A 24 -15.82 5.75 -10.83
N ASP A 25 -16.26 5.86 -12.08
CA ASP A 25 -17.53 5.29 -12.51
C ASP A 25 -17.51 3.75 -12.48
N ARG A 26 -16.34 3.14 -12.70
CA ARG A 26 -16.15 1.68 -12.58
C ARG A 26 -16.10 1.23 -11.13
N LEU A 27 -15.41 1.96 -10.27
CA LEU A 27 -15.36 1.71 -8.83
C LEU A 27 -16.77 1.81 -8.23
N LEU A 28 -17.54 2.85 -8.55
CA LEU A 28 -18.93 3.01 -8.09
C LEU A 28 -19.80 1.82 -8.52
N ARG A 29 -19.69 1.35 -9.77
CA ARG A 29 -20.43 0.17 -10.23
C ARG A 29 -20.04 -1.09 -9.46
N ALA A 30 -18.75 -1.28 -9.18
CA ALA A 30 -18.26 -2.41 -8.38
C ALA A 30 -18.81 -2.35 -6.93
N VAL A 31 -18.76 -1.17 -6.30
CA VAL A 31 -19.32 -0.94 -4.95
C VAL A 31 -20.82 -1.18 -4.93
N ILE A 32 -21.58 -0.66 -5.91
CA ILE A 32 -23.03 -0.90 -6.02
C ILE A 32 -23.33 -2.39 -6.14
N ALA A 33 -22.57 -3.14 -6.96
CA ALA A 33 -22.75 -4.58 -7.08
C ALA A 33 -22.55 -5.31 -5.75
N VAL A 34 -21.49 -4.96 -5.01
CA VAL A 34 -21.24 -5.49 -3.65
C VAL A 34 -22.38 -5.16 -2.70
N VAL A 35 -22.84 -3.91 -2.67
CA VAL A 35 -23.94 -3.47 -1.79
C VAL A 35 -25.23 -4.21 -2.12
N VAL A 36 -25.57 -4.38 -3.39
CA VAL A 36 -26.77 -5.14 -3.81
C VAL A 36 -26.70 -6.59 -3.34
N ILE A 37 -25.56 -7.25 -3.51
CA ILE A 37 -25.37 -8.64 -3.05
C ILE A 37 -25.42 -8.70 -1.51
N PHE A 38 -24.76 -7.75 -0.83
CA PHE A 38 -24.77 -7.65 0.63
C PHE A 38 -26.17 -7.51 1.19
N LEU A 39 -27.00 -6.62 0.64
CA LEU A 39 -28.39 -6.46 1.06
C LEU A 39 -29.21 -7.75 0.86
N GLY A 40 -28.89 -8.56 -0.14
CA GLY A 40 -29.48 -9.88 -0.35
C GLY A 40 -29.02 -10.94 0.66
N LEU A 41 -27.77 -10.86 1.14
CA LEU A 41 -27.20 -11.77 2.14
C LEU A 41 -27.48 -11.35 3.58
N PHE A 42 -27.74 -10.07 3.81
CA PHE A 42 -27.93 -9.47 5.14
C PHE A 42 -28.94 -10.22 6.02
N PRO A 43 -30.11 -10.66 5.53
CA PRO A 43 -31.06 -11.43 6.34
C PRO A 43 -30.54 -12.80 6.79
N PHE A 44 -29.55 -13.35 6.08
CA PHE A 44 -28.98 -14.69 6.29
C PHE A 44 -27.59 -14.63 6.95
N ALA A 45 -27.18 -13.48 7.49
CA ALA A 45 -25.84 -13.27 8.03
C ALA A 45 -25.47 -14.29 9.14
N ASN A 46 -26.42 -14.59 10.04
CA ASN A 46 -26.22 -15.57 11.11
C ASN A 46 -26.07 -17.00 10.58
N ASP A 47 -26.90 -17.39 9.61
CA ASP A 47 -26.82 -18.72 8.99
C ASP A 47 -25.50 -18.91 8.24
N LEU A 48 -25.05 -17.86 7.53
CA LEU A 48 -23.76 -17.84 6.85
C LEU A 48 -22.60 -17.97 7.84
N TYR A 49 -22.69 -17.27 8.98
CA TYR A 49 -21.72 -17.37 10.05
C TYR A 49 -21.63 -18.79 10.62
N HIS A 50 -22.76 -19.44 10.89
CA HIS A 50 -22.77 -20.84 11.32
C HIS A 50 -22.20 -21.79 10.27
N LEU A 51 -22.43 -21.54 8.98
CA LEU A 51 -21.89 -22.36 7.90
C LEU A 51 -20.35 -22.26 7.82
N VAL A 52 -19.80 -21.04 7.91
CA VAL A 52 -18.36 -20.79 7.78
C VAL A 52 -17.58 -21.17 9.04
N SER A 53 -18.20 -21.09 10.22
CA SER A 53 -17.56 -21.42 11.51
C SER A 53 -17.53 -22.93 11.82
N ARG A 54 -18.37 -23.75 11.16
CA ARG A 54 -18.41 -25.22 11.34
C ARG A 54 -17.05 -25.93 11.21
N PRO A 55 -16.26 -25.72 10.16
CA PRO A 55 -14.95 -26.36 9.99
C PRO A 55 -13.98 -26.00 11.12
N LEU A 56 -14.13 -24.82 11.72
CA LEU A 56 -13.32 -24.41 12.87
C LEU A 56 -13.77 -25.14 14.14
N LEU A 57 -15.08 -25.19 14.40
CA LEU A 57 -15.64 -25.87 15.57
C LEU A 57 -15.27 -27.36 15.60
N GLU A 58 -15.10 -27.99 14.43
CA GLU A 58 -14.65 -29.38 14.31
C GLU A 58 -13.14 -29.59 14.58
N LYS A 59 -12.34 -28.51 14.53
CA LYS A 59 -10.88 -28.55 14.74
C LYS A 59 -10.46 -28.07 16.11
N LEU A 60 -11.36 -27.44 16.86
CA LEU A 60 -11.15 -27.14 18.28
C LEU A 60 -11.14 -28.46 19.10
N PRO A 61 -10.34 -28.55 20.17
CA PRO A 61 -10.41 -29.66 21.11
C PRO A 61 -11.85 -29.86 21.60
N GLN A 62 -12.27 -31.12 21.79
CA GLN A 62 -13.64 -31.43 22.21
C GLN A 62 -13.99 -30.71 23.52
N GLY A 63 -14.84 -29.68 23.44
CA GLY A 63 -15.32 -28.92 24.60
C GLY A 63 -15.01 -27.42 24.57
N ASP A 64 -14.12 -26.94 23.69
CA ASP A 64 -13.83 -25.52 23.58
C ASP A 64 -14.89 -24.78 22.75
N GLN A 65 -15.35 -23.64 23.27
CA GLN A 65 -16.27 -22.72 22.61
C GLN A 65 -15.49 -21.47 22.22
N MET A 66 -15.80 -20.90 21.05
CA MET A 66 -15.31 -19.57 20.71
C MET A 66 -15.82 -18.58 21.76
N ILE A 67 -14.92 -17.77 22.29
CA ILE A 67 -15.28 -16.71 23.22
C ILE A 67 -15.57 -15.43 22.43
N ALA A 68 -16.41 -14.57 22.98
CA ALA A 68 -16.58 -13.21 22.51
C ALA A 68 -16.05 -12.30 23.63
N THR A 69 -14.94 -11.61 23.37
CA THR A 69 -14.37 -10.65 24.33
C THR A 69 -15.14 -9.33 24.31
N GLY A 70 -15.66 -8.94 23.14
CA GLY A 70 -16.49 -7.74 22.98
C GLY A 70 -17.99 -8.01 23.14
N VAL A 71 -18.71 -7.10 23.79
CA VAL A 71 -20.17 -7.18 24.00
C VAL A 71 -20.93 -7.16 22.67
N ILE A 72 -20.44 -6.40 21.69
CA ILE A 72 -21.07 -6.26 20.36
C ILE A 72 -20.53 -7.27 19.33
N SER A 73 -19.47 -8.01 19.65
CA SER A 73 -18.81 -8.94 18.72
C SER A 73 -19.75 -9.98 18.11
N PRO A 74 -20.65 -10.65 18.88
CA PRO A 74 -21.61 -11.60 18.31
C PRO A 74 -22.60 -10.97 17.32
N PHE A 75 -22.84 -9.66 17.43
CA PHE A 75 -23.69 -8.91 16.51
C PHE A 75 -22.92 -8.50 15.24
N LEU A 76 -21.72 -7.93 15.38
CA LEU A 76 -20.95 -7.41 14.22
C LEU A 76 -20.29 -8.51 13.38
N ALA A 77 -19.88 -9.63 13.97
CA ALA A 77 -19.15 -10.68 13.26
C ALA A 77 -19.96 -11.27 12.07
N PRO A 78 -21.24 -11.66 12.23
CA PRO A 78 -22.07 -12.10 11.11
C PRO A 78 -22.19 -11.05 9.99
N PHE A 79 -22.36 -9.77 10.34
CA PHE A 79 -22.46 -8.70 9.34
C PHE A 79 -21.14 -8.52 8.57
N LYS A 80 -20.01 -8.50 9.27
CA LYS A 80 -18.68 -8.41 8.64
C LYS A 80 -18.44 -9.58 7.68
N LEU A 81 -18.78 -10.80 8.10
CA LEU A 81 -18.70 -11.97 7.23
C LEU A 81 -19.59 -11.83 5.99
N SER A 82 -20.84 -11.41 6.15
CA SER A 82 -21.76 -11.25 5.02
C SER A 82 -21.31 -10.18 4.02
N LEU A 83 -20.68 -9.09 4.50
CA LEU A 83 -20.07 -8.08 3.65
C LEU A 83 -18.91 -8.66 2.84
N VAL A 84 -18.01 -9.40 3.47
CA VAL A 84 -16.89 -10.02 2.76
C VAL A 84 -17.37 -11.10 1.79
N ALA A 85 -18.34 -11.93 2.18
CA ALA A 85 -18.95 -12.89 1.29
C ALA A 85 -19.59 -12.21 0.07
N ALA A 86 -20.24 -11.07 0.25
CA ALA A 86 -20.77 -10.27 -0.85
C ALA A 86 -19.67 -9.80 -1.80
N ILE A 87 -18.53 -9.34 -1.26
CA ILE A 87 -17.36 -9.00 -2.07
C ILE A 87 -16.89 -10.21 -2.88
N PHE A 88 -16.75 -11.38 -2.25
CA PHE A 88 -16.30 -12.62 -2.91
C PHE A 88 -17.25 -13.09 -4.02
N ILE A 89 -18.56 -12.95 -3.82
CA ILE A 89 -19.55 -13.24 -4.86
C ILE A 89 -19.50 -12.19 -5.98
N ALA A 90 -19.24 -10.93 -5.65
CA ALA A 90 -19.09 -9.85 -6.62
C ALA A 90 -17.75 -9.89 -7.39
N MET A 91 -16.76 -10.69 -6.96
CA MET A 91 -15.41 -10.71 -7.53
C MET A 91 -15.33 -10.85 -9.05
N PRO A 92 -16.10 -11.72 -9.73
CA PRO A 92 -16.08 -11.80 -11.19
C PRO A 92 -16.43 -10.46 -11.86
N PHE A 93 -17.37 -9.72 -11.28
CA PHE A 93 -17.74 -8.39 -11.75
C PHE A 93 -16.69 -7.34 -11.38
N ILE A 94 -16.09 -7.41 -10.19
CA ILE A 94 -15.00 -6.51 -9.76
C ILE A 94 -13.79 -6.67 -10.69
N LEU A 95 -13.35 -7.90 -10.94
CA LEU A 95 -12.24 -8.23 -11.84
C LEU A 95 -12.54 -7.79 -13.27
N TYR A 96 -13.78 -7.95 -13.74
CA TYR A 96 -14.21 -7.42 -15.03
C TYR A 96 -14.01 -5.90 -15.11
N GLN A 97 -14.47 -5.14 -14.12
CA GLN A 97 -14.33 -3.68 -14.11
C GLN A 97 -12.87 -3.24 -14.01
N PHE A 98 -12.08 -3.94 -13.20
CA PHE A 98 -10.65 -3.69 -12.98
C PHE A 98 -9.83 -3.93 -14.26
N TRP A 99 -9.93 -5.13 -14.86
CA TRP A 99 -9.14 -5.46 -16.06
C TRP A 99 -9.55 -4.67 -17.28
N SER A 100 -10.84 -4.36 -17.41
CA SER A 100 -11.32 -3.47 -18.47
C SER A 100 -10.72 -2.07 -18.36
N PHE A 101 -10.24 -1.65 -17.18
CA PHE A 101 -9.72 -0.30 -16.88
C PHE A 101 -8.22 -0.26 -17.08
N VAL A 102 -7.51 -1.25 -16.52
CA VAL A 102 -6.05 -1.38 -16.61
C VAL A 102 -5.60 -1.64 -18.05
N ALA A 103 -6.35 -2.43 -18.82
CA ALA A 103 -6.00 -2.81 -20.18
C ALA A 103 -7.06 -2.38 -21.20
N PRO A 104 -7.28 -1.06 -21.42
CA PRO A 104 -8.28 -0.57 -22.38
C PRO A 104 -7.92 -0.96 -23.82
N GLY A 105 -6.64 -1.18 -24.11
CA GLY A 105 -6.14 -1.68 -25.40
C GLY A 105 -6.69 -3.06 -25.77
N LEU A 106 -6.95 -3.92 -24.78
CA LEU A 106 -7.58 -5.22 -24.99
C LEU A 106 -9.04 -5.08 -25.46
N TYR A 107 -9.71 -3.99 -25.03
CA TYR A 107 -11.11 -3.72 -25.28
C TYR A 107 -11.41 -3.22 -26.69
N LYS A 108 -10.47 -2.45 -27.27
CA LYS A 108 -10.73 -1.70 -28.51
C LYS A 108 -10.68 -2.58 -29.77
N HIS A 109 -9.85 -3.63 -29.80
CA HIS A 109 -9.68 -4.46 -31.01
C HIS A 109 -9.94 -5.96 -30.80
N GLU A 110 -9.98 -6.46 -29.55
CA GLU A 110 -10.22 -7.89 -29.26
C GLU A 110 -11.06 -8.12 -27.98
N LYS A 111 -12.35 -7.71 -28.00
CA LYS A 111 -13.32 -8.04 -26.93
C LYS A 111 -13.33 -9.53 -26.54
N LYS A 112 -12.90 -10.42 -27.44
CA LYS A 112 -12.79 -11.86 -27.22
C LYS A 112 -11.67 -12.29 -26.27
N VAL A 113 -10.64 -11.46 -26.03
CA VAL A 113 -9.52 -11.83 -25.13
C VAL A 113 -9.80 -11.44 -23.68
N LEU A 114 -10.58 -10.37 -23.46
CA LEU A 114 -10.96 -9.95 -22.12
C LEU A 114 -11.85 -10.99 -21.41
N VAL A 115 -12.78 -11.62 -22.11
CA VAL A 115 -13.69 -12.61 -21.51
C VAL A 115 -12.96 -13.83 -20.92
N PRO A 116 -12.10 -14.56 -21.66
CA PRO A 116 -11.34 -15.68 -21.11
C PRO A 116 -10.33 -15.21 -20.05
N LEU A 117 -9.82 -13.97 -20.14
CA LEU A 117 -8.97 -13.40 -19.12
C LEU A 117 -9.71 -13.22 -17.79
N VAL A 118 -10.87 -12.54 -17.82
CA VAL A 118 -11.70 -12.31 -16.62
C VAL A 118 -12.23 -13.64 -16.06
N ALA A 119 -12.58 -14.59 -16.91
CA ALA A 119 -12.99 -15.92 -16.48
C ALA A 119 -11.83 -16.67 -15.80
N SER A 120 -10.62 -16.58 -16.35
CA SER A 120 -9.42 -17.21 -15.77
C SER A 120 -9.00 -16.54 -14.46
N SER A 121 -9.07 -15.20 -14.36
CA SER A 121 -8.81 -14.47 -13.11
C SER A 121 -9.83 -14.84 -12.05
N ALA A 122 -11.13 -14.81 -12.37
CA ALA A 122 -12.17 -15.21 -11.42
C ALA A 122 -11.98 -16.66 -10.93
N LEU A 123 -11.63 -17.58 -11.82
CA LEU A 123 -11.28 -18.96 -11.46
C LEU A 123 -10.06 -19.00 -10.51
N LEU A 124 -8.99 -18.25 -10.82
CA LEU A 124 -7.78 -18.19 -10.00
C LEU A 124 -8.05 -17.57 -8.63
N PHE A 125 -8.87 -16.52 -8.53
CA PHE A 125 -9.30 -15.93 -7.28
C PHE A 125 -10.00 -16.96 -6.38
N TYR A 126 -10.98 -17.70 -6.92
CA TYR A 126 -11.67 -18.73 -6.17
C TYR A 126 -10.76 -19.92 -5.84
N LEU A 127 -9.82 -20.27 -6.73
CA LEU A 127 -8.78 -21.26 -6.45
C LEU A 127 -7.89 -20.80 -5.29
N GLY A 128 -7.55 -19.52 -5.24
CA GLY A 128 -6.79 -18.90 -4.15
C GLY A 128 -7.55 -18.91 -2.83
N ALA A 129 -8.85 -18.62 -2.87
CA ALA A 129 -9.72 -18.74 -1.70
C ALA A 129 -9.79 -20.20 -1.21
N LEU A 130 -9.98 -21.17 -2.11
CA LEU A 130 -9.96 -22.60 -1.77
C LEU A 130 -8.60 -23.03 -1.22
N PHE A 131 -7.50 -22.54 -1.80
CA PHE A 131 -6.15 -22.81 -1.30
C PHE A 131 -5.95 -22.27 0.11
N ALA A 132 -6.41 -21.04 0.38
CA ALA A 132 -6.38 -20.47 1.73
C ALA A 132 -7.14 -21.35 2.73
N PHE A 133 -8.35 -21.78 2.36
CA PHE A 133 -9.19 -22.59 3.24
C PHE A 133 -8.66 -24.01 3.48
N TYR A 134 -8.25 -24.72 2.43
CA TYR A 134 -7.89 -26.15 2.52
C TYR A 134 -6.42 -26.41 2.82
N VAL A 135 -5.52 -25.48 2.48
CA VAL A 135 -4.07 -25.68 2.63
C VAL A 135 -3.51 -24.76 3.71
N VAL A 136 -3.82 -23.47 3.63
CA VAL A 136 -3.19 -22.47 4.51
C VAL A 136 -3.75 -22.54 5.92
N PHE A 137 -5.08 -22.53 6.09
CA PHE A 137 -5.69 -22.54 7.42
C PHE A 137 -5.26 -23.72 8.28
N PRO A 138 -5.34 -24.99 7.82
CA PRO A 138 -4.94 -26.11 8.65
C PRO A 138 -3.47 -26.00 9.08
N LEU A 139 -2.63 -25.42 8.24
CA LEU A 139 -1.19 -25.35 8.47
C LEU A 139 -0.84 -24.26 9.48
N VAL A 140 -1.47 -23.08 9.38
CA VAL A 140 -1.30 -22.00 10.38
C VAL A 140 -1.90 -22.41 11.73
N PHE A 141 -3.12 -22.96 11.76
CA PHE A 141 -3.72 -23.39 13.02
C PHE A 141 -2.96 -24.55 13.68
N SER A 142 -2.47 -25.52 12.88
CA SER A 142 -1.63 -26.58 13.42
C SER A 142 -0.35 -26.03 14.04
N PHE A 143 0.23 -24.97 13.46
CA PHE A 143 1.39 -24.31 14.04
C PHE A 143 1.05 -23.61 15.35
N MET A 144 -0.02 -22.80 15.39
CA MET A 144 -0.44 -22.10 16.60
C MET A 144 -0.71 -23.04 17.78
N VAL A 145 -1.39 -24.16 17.52
CA VAL A 145 -1.63 -25.20 18.53
C VAL A 145 -0.32 -25.85 18.98
N ALA A 146 0.59 -26.17 18.05
CA ALA A 146 1.87 -26.79 18.38
C ALA A 146 2.80 -25.88 19.20
N THR A 147 2.67 -24.57 19.09
CA THR A 147 3.44 -23.59 19.86
C THR A 147 2.79 -23.19 21.19
N THR A 148 1.59 -23.70 21.49
CA THR A 148 0.89 -23.36 22.74
C THR A 148 1.62 -23.99 23.94
N PRO A 149 2.04 -23.20 24.96
CA PRO A 149 2.71 -23.73 26.14
C PRO A 149 1.85 -24.72 26.92
N GLU A 150 2.47 -25.71 27.55
CA GLU A 150 1.77 -26.67 28.41
C GLU A 150 1.08 -25.93 29.57
N GLY A 151 -0.24 -26.16 29.73
CA GLY A 151 -1.06 -25.55 30.78
C GLY A 151 -1.84 -24.30 30.37
N VAL A 152 -1.73 -23.85 29.12
CA VAL A 152 -2.55 -22.74 28.58
C VAL A 152 -3.73 -23.29 27.78
N ASN A 153 -4.96 -22.91 28.14
CA ASN A 153 -6.14 -23.18 27.33
C ASN A 153 -6.24 -22.14 26.20
N MET A 154 -6.16 -22.61 24.96
CA MET A 154 -6.28 -21.76 23.78
C MET A 154 -7.76 -21.59 23.41
N ALA A 155 -8.35 -20.45 23.78
CA ALA A 155 -9.71 -20.08 23.38
C ALA A 155 -9.66 -18.89 22.38
N PRO A 156 -9.85 -19.12 21.07
CA PRO A 156 -9.83 -18.03 20.10
C PRO A 156 -11.06 -17.13 20.25
N ASP A 157 -10.84 -15.81 20.15
CA ASP A 157 -11.92 -14.83 20.05
C ASP A 157 -12.58 -14.88 18.66
N ILE A 158 -13.90 -14.78 18.65
CA ILE A 158 -14.74 -14.84 17.45
C ILE A 158 -14.38 -13.77 16.40
N THR A 159 -14.07 -12.56 16.85
CA THR A 159 -13.79 -11.40 15.99
C THR A 159 -12.40 -11.52 15.42
N GLN A 160 -11.40 -11.76 16.28
CA GLN A 160 -10.01 -11.89 15.84
C GLN A 160 -9.83 -13.08 14.90
N TYR A 161 -10.48 -14.21 15.20
CA TYR A 161 -10.49 -15.37 14.31
C TYR A 161 -11.09 -15.02 12.94
N LEU A 162 -12.28 -14.40 12.94
CA LEU A 162 -12.95 -14.02 11.71
C LEU A 162 -12.07 -13.05 10.91
N GLU A 163 -11.51 -12.04 11.54
CA GLU A 163 -10.62 -11.07 10.90
C GLU A 163 -9.39 -11.70 10.28
N PHE A 164 -8.73 -12.59 11.02
CA PHE A 164 -7.60 -13.35 10.53
C PHE A 164 -7.98 -14.15 9.28
N VAL A 165 -9.06 -14.93 9.36
CA VAL A 165 -9.58 -15.75 8.26
C VAL A 165 -9.94 -14.92 7.03
N LEU A 166 -10.72 -13.84 7.21
CA LEU A 166 -11.14 -12.97 6.13
C LEU A 166 -9.94 -12.28 5.47
N THR A 167 -8.96 -11.83 6.27
CA THR A 167 -7.74 -11.18 5.75
C THR A 167 -6.90 -12.16 4.93
N LEU A 168 -6.72 -13.40 5.40
CA LEU A 168 -6.04 -14.44 4.63
C LEU A 168 -6.76 -14.76 3.32
N PHE A 169 -8.09 -14.90 3.34
CA PHE A 169 -8.88 -15.12 2.13
C PHE A 169 -8.67 -14.00 1.11
N PHE A 170 -8.70 -12.74 1.53
CA PHE A 170 -8.40 -11.62 0.65
C PHE A 170 -6.98 -11.65 0.12
N ALA A 171 -6.00 -11.86 1.00
CA ALA A 171 -4.60 -11.83 0.62
C ALA A 171 -4.24 -12.94 -0.36
N PHE A 172 -4.69 -14.18 -0.13
CA PHE A 172 -4.47 -15.27 -1.08
C PHE A 172 -5.34 -15.16 -2.33
N GLY A 173 -6.58 -14.70 -2.22
CA GLY A 173 -7.42 -14.43 -3.39
C GLY A 173 -6.74 -13.42 -4.33
N LEU A 174 -6.21 -12.32 -3.79
CA LEU A 174 -5.46 -11.32 -4.55
C LEU A 174 -4.07 -11.82 -4.98
N ALA A 175 -3.36 -12.61 -4.16
CA ALA A 175 -2.07 -13.17 -4.53
C ALA A 175 -2.18 -14.13 -5.72
N PHE A 176 -3.30 -14.86 -5.83
CA PHE A 176 -3.59 -15.71 -6.99
C PHE A 176 -3.89 -14.90 -8.25
N GLU A 177 -4.07 -13.58 -8.18
CA GLU A 177 -4.16 -12.70 -9.35
C GLU A 177 -2.78 -12.27 -9.88
N VAL A 178 -1.70 -12.47 -9.11
CA VAL A 178 -0.32 -12.12 -9.52
C VAL A 178 0.07 -12.77 -10.86
N PRO A 179 -0.18 -14.07 -11.12
CA PRO A 179 0.10 -14.67 -12.42
C PRO A 179 -0.59 -13.94 -13.57
N ILE A 180 -1.88 -13.61 -13.44
CA ILE A 180 -2.64 -12.90 -14.46
C ILE A 180 -2.07 -11.48 -14.68
N ALA A 181 -1.78 -10.77 -13.59
CA ALA A 181 -1.16 -9.45 -13.64
C ALA A 181 0.18 -9.48 -14.39
N THR A 182 1.05 -10.46 -14.10
CA THR A 182 2.36 -10.58 -14.79
C THR A 182 2.20 -10.85 -16.29
N ILE A 183 1.26 -11.72 -16.70
CA ILE A 183 0.99 -12.02 -18.10
C ILE A 183 0.52 -10.75 -18.84
N ILE A 184 -0.39 -9.99 -18.24
CA ILE A 184 -0.94 -8.77 -18.84
C ILE A 184 0.14 -7.69 -18.97
N LEU A 185 0.97 -7.49 -17.95
CA LEU A 185 2.08 -6.52 -18.01
C LEU A 185 3.05 -6.83 -19.16
N VAL A 186 3.37 -8.10 -19.38
CA VAL A 186 4.21 -8.53 -20.51
C VAL A 186 3.48 -8.40 -21.84
N TRP A 187 2.21 -8.77 -21.91
CA TRP A 187 1.40 -8.67 -23.13
C TRP A 187 1.27 -7.21 -23.62
N MET A 188 1.03 -6.27 -22.69
CA MET A 188 0.98 -4.83 -22.96
C MET A 188 2.36 -4.24 -23.32
N GLY A 189 3.45 -4.97 -23.12
CA GLY A 189 4.81 -4.49 -23.39
C GLY A 189 5.36 -3.52 -22.33
N VAL A 190 4.74 -3.44 -21.15
CA VAL A 190 5.23 -2.62 -20.02
C VAL A 190 6.54 -3.19 -19.46
N THR A 191 6.73 -4.51 -19.55
CA THR A 191 7.89 -5.23 -19.04
C THR A 191 8.13 -6.48 -19.88
N THR A 192 9.31 -7.09 -19.78
CA THR A 192 9.62 -8.40 -20.39
C THR A 192 9.77 -9.48 -19.31
N PRO A 193 9.58 -10.76 -19.65
CA PRO A 193 9.78 -11.85 -18.68
C PRO A 193 11.19 -11.89 -18.07
N ASP A 194 12.19 -11.40 -18.82
CA ASP A 194 13.58 -11.31 -18.34
C ASP A 194 13.72 -10.21 -17.29
N THR A 195 13.17 -9.02 -17.53
CA THR A 195 13.16 -7.93 -16.53
C THR A 195 12.36 -8.29 -15.27
N LEU A 196 11.27 -9.05 -15.40
CA LEU A 196 10.55 -9.59 -14.24
C LEU A 196 11.39 -10.62 -13.48
N SER A 197 12.15 -11.46 -14.20
CA SER A 197 13.03 -12.45 -13.60
C SER A 197 14.18 -11.81 -12.82
N GLU A 198 14.68 -10.66 -13.23
CA GLU A 198 15.69 -9.90 -12.48
C GLU A 198 15.13 -9.33 -11.16
N LYS A 199 13.82 -9.04 -11.12
CA LYS A 199 13.14 -8.46 -9.96
C LYS A 199 12.67 -9.47 -8.90
N ARG A 200 13.05 -10.76 -9.02
CA ARG A 200 12.71 -11.81 -8.04
C ARG A 200 12.98 -11.41 -6.58
N PRO A 201 14.14 -10.81 -6.23
CA PRO A 201 14.42 -10.46 -4.84
C PRO A 201 13.38 -9.49 -4.25
N TYR A 202 12.90 -8.52 -5.03
CA TYR A 202 11.88 -7.57 -4.57
C TYR A 202 10.52 -8.24 -4.32
N ILE A 203 10.14 -9.18 -5.19
CA ILE A 203 8.88 -9.93 -5.03
C ILE A 203 8.95 -10.86 -3.82
N ILE A 204 10.09 -11.51 -3.60
CA ILE A 204 10.32 -12.34 -2.41
C ILE A 204 10.18 -11.48 -1.16
N VAL A 205 10.84 -10.32 -1.09
CA VAL A 205 10.69 -9.40 0.04
C VAL A 205 9.22 -8.99 0.22
N GLY A 206 8.52 -8.62 -0.85
CA GLY A 206 7.09 -8.28 -0.79
C GLY A 206 6.22 -9.43 -0.27
N ALA A 207 6.49 -10.67 -0.68
CA ALA A 207 5.80 -11.86 -0.18
C ALA A 207 6.07 -12.10 1.32
N PHE A 208 7.30 -11.89 1.79
CA PHE A 208 7.63 -11.97 3.20
C PHE A 208 7.01 -10.82 4.01
N CYS A 209 6.93 -9.60 3.47
CA CYS A 209 6.22 -8.48 4.09
C CYS A 209 4.72 -8.76 4.22
N LEU A 210 4.10 -9.32 3.18
CA LEU A 210 2.70 -9.71 3.25
C LEU A 210 2.50 -10.86 4.25
N GLY A 211 3.41 -11.84 4.27
CA GLY A 211 3.43 -12.88 5.30
C GLY A 211 3.47 -12.29 6.71
N MET A 212 4.34 -11.31 6.96
CA MET A 212 4.46 -10.62 8.24
C MET A 212 3.21 -9.83 8.63
N LEU A 213 2.44 -9.32 7.66
CA LEU A 213 1.17 -8.64 7.92
C LEU A 213 0.05 -9.63 8.25
N LEU A 214 0.10 -10.83 7.66
CA LEU A 214 -0.97 -11.83 7.78
C LEU A 214 -0.78 -12.76 8.96
N THR A 215 0.45 -13.03 9.38
CA THR A 215 0.76 -13.80 10.59
C THR A 215 1.35 -12.89 11.65
N PRO A 216 1.17 -13.21 12.94
CA PRO A 216 2.00 -12.67 14.01
C PRO A 216 3.50 -12.82 13.68
N PRO A 217 4.42 -12.14 14.41
CA PRO A 217 5.86 -12.21 14.15
C PRO A 217 6.43 -13.61 14.46
N ASP A 218 6.15 -14.56 13.57
CA ASP A 218 6.60 -15.94 13.57
C ASP A 218 7.20 -16.30 12.20
N VAL A 219 8.48 -16.68 12.22
CA VAL A 219 9.26 -16.93 11.01
C VAL A 219 8.74 -18.14 10.23
N ILE A 220 8.22 -19.16 10.93
CA ILE A 220 7.79 -20.41 10.30
C ILE A 220 6.52 -20.18 9.49
N SER A 221 5.48 -19.64 10.13
CA SER A 221 4.21 -19.29 9.50
C SER A 221 4.40 -18.22 8.43
N GLN A 222 5.24 -17.22 8.67
CA GLN A 222 5.57 -16.20 7.66
C GLN A 222 6.17 -16.83 6.40
N THR A 223 7.19 -17.69 6.55
CA THR A 223 7.86 -18.36 5.42
C THR A 223 6.90 -19.26 4.66
N LEU A 224 6.05 -19.97 5.41
CA LEU A 224 5.05 -20.87 4.88
C LEU A 224 4.00 -20.16 4.03
N LEU A 225 3.61 -18.94 4.40
CA LEU A 225 2.70 -18.10 3.59
C LEU A 225 3.41 -17.46 2.41
N ALA A 226 4.66 -17.03 2.59
CA ALA A 226 5.45 -16.37 1.55
C ALA A 226 5.81 -17.29 0.37
N LEU A 227 6.08 -18.57 0.65
CA LEU A 227 6.50 -19.53 -0.37
C LEU A 227 5.46 -19.75 -1.48
N PRO A 228 4.16 -20.02 -1.18
CA PRO A 228 3.12 -20.07 -2.19
C PRO A 228 3.03 -18.81 -3.06
N MET A 229 3.18 -17.62 -2.47
CA MET A 229 3.14 -16.36 -3.21
C MET A 229 4.31 -16.22 -4.18
N TRP A 230 5.51 -16.62 -3.76
CA TRP A 230 6.67 -16.68 -4.64
C TRP A 230 6.49 -17.68 -5.78
N VAL A 231 5.93 -18.86 -5.50
CA VAL A 231 5.62 -19.87 -6.53
C VAL A 231 4.61 -19.34 -7.54
N LEU A 232 3.57 -18.63 -7.10
CA LEU A 232 2.59 -18.01 -8.00
C LEU A 232 3.25 -16.98 -8.93
N PHE A 233 4.14 -16.15 -8.40
CA PHE A 233 4.92 -15.24 -9.23
C PHE A 233 5.74 -15.99 -10.28
N GLU A 234 6.40 -17.09 -9.91
CA GLU A 234 7.18 -17.88 -10.85
C GLU A 234 6.32 -18.50 -11.96
N ILE A 235 5.13 -19.00 -11.60
CA ILE A 235 4.13 -19.50 -12.55
C ILE A 235 3.72 -18.39 -13.52
N GLY A 236 3.49 -17.18 -13.02
CA GLY A 236 3.19 -16.00 -13.83
C GLY A 236 4.30 -15.67 -14.83
N VAL A 237 5.55 -15.62 -14.37
CA VAL A 237 6.73 -15.40 -15.22
C VAL A 237 6.86 -16.50 -16.26
N PHE A 238 6.64 -17.77 -15.89
CA PHE A 238 6.68 -18.90 -16.81
C PHE A 238 5.64 -18.78 -17.93
N PHE A 239 4.37 -18.53 -17.61
CA PHE A 239 3.32 -18.37 -18.62
C PHE A 239 3.50 -17.11 -19.48
N SER A 240 3.99 -16.01 -18.89
CA SER A 240 4.29 -14.79 -19.65
C SER A 240 5.38 -15.00 -20.70
N ARG A 241 6.37 -15.89 -20.47
CA ARG A 241 7.37 -16.26 -21.50
C ARG A 241 6.72 -16.94 -22.71
N LEU A 242 5.71 -17.78 -22.49
CA LEU A 242 5.01 -18.46 -23.58
C LEU A 242 4.28 -17.44 -24.47
N VAL A 243 3.54 -16.51 -23.84
CA VAL A 243 2.84 -15.43 -24.54
C VAL A 243 3.80 -14.48 -25.26
N TYR A 244 4.94 -14.15 -24.64
CA TYR A 244 5.95 -13.27 -25.23
C TYR A 244 6.58 -13.86 -26.50
N ARG A 245 6.84 -15.18 -26.52
CA ARG A 245 7.40 -15.86 -27.70
C ARG A 245 6.43 -15.86 -28.89
N GLU A 246 5.15 -16.11 -28.65
CA GLU A 246 4.14 -16.06 -29.71
C GLU A 246 4.01 -14.65 -30.32
N LYS A 247 4.07 -13.61 -29.49
CA LYS A 247 4.03 -12.22 -29.96
C LYS A 247 5.23 -11.88 -30.85
N GLN A 248 6.45 -12.23 -30.40
CA GLN A 248 7.65 -12.00 -31.21
C GLN A 248 7.63 -12.77 -32.54
N GLN A 249 7.11 -14.00 -32.55
CA GLN A 249 7.01 -14.77 -33.78
C GLN A 249 6.05 -14.10 -34.78
N ARG A 250 4.89 -13.63 -34.32
CA ARG A 250 3.93 -12.90 -35.17
C ARG A 250 4.51 -11.59 -35.71
N GLU A 251 5.30 -10.88 -34.91
CA GLU A 251 5.97 -9.65 -35.35
C GLU A 251 7.03 -9.96 -36.42
N ARG A 252 7.86 -11.00 -36.22
CA ARG A 252 8.83 -11.43 -37.24
C ARG A 252 8.18 -11.94 -38.53
N GLU A 253 7.05 -12.64 -38.43
CA GLU A 253 6.29 -13.10 -39.60
C GLU A 253 5.70 -11.92 -40.39
N LYS A 254 5.25 -10.86 -39.71
CA LYS A 254 4.81 -9.62 -40.36
C LYS A 254 5.96 -8.89 -41.05
N GLU A 255 7.09 -8.72 -40.35
CA GLU A 255 8.30 -8.09 -40.93
C GLU A 255 8.82 -8.87 -42.15
N ALA A 256 8.81 -10.20 -42.10
CA ALA A 256 9.19 -11.05 -43.23
C ALA A 256 8.21 -10.95 -44.41
N ALA A 257 6.90 -10.84 -44.15
CA ALA A 257 5.89 -10.65 -45.18
C ALA A 257 5.97 -9.26 -45.84
N GLU A 258 6.31 -8.22 -45.07
CA GLU A 258 6.51 -6.86 -45.59
C GLU A 258 7.80 -6.75 -46.42
N ALA A 259 8.86 -7.46 -46.04
CA ALA A 259 10.13 -7.50 -46.79
C ALA A 259 10.03 -8.22 -48.15
N ASP A 260 9.13 -9.19 -48.31
CA ASP A 260 8.93 -9.93 -49.56
C ASP A 260 8.11 -9.12 -50.60
N THR A 261 7.35 -8.10 -50.15
CA THR A 261 6.58 -7.20 -51.02
C THR A 261 7.37 -6.02 -51.61
N ASP A 262 8.60 -5.74 -51.14
CA ASP A 262 9.41 -4.59 -51.61
C ASP A 262 10.56 -4.99 -52.57
N SER A 263 10.52 -6.21 -53.13
CA SER A 263 11.42 -6.57 -54.25
C SER A 263 10.92 -5.92 -55.54
N PRO A 264 11.67 -5.01 -56.20
CA PRO A 264 11.30 -4.51 -57.51
C PRO A 264 11.50 -5.64 -58.52
N ASP A 265 10.40 -6.10 -59.12
CA ASP A 265 10.45 -6.86 -60.37
C ASP A 265 11.01 -5.93 -61.46
N ASP A 266 12.25 -6.16 -61.87
CA ASP A 266 12.78 -5.61 -63.11
C ASP A 266 13.54 -6.69 -63.86
N SER A 267 12.77 -7.49 -64.60
CA SER A 267 13.25 -8.35 -65.66
C SER A 267 13.10 -7.66 -67.03
N ALA A 268 14.11 -6.89 -67.47
CA ALA A 268 14.34 -6.66 -68.91
C ALA A 268 15.75 -6.14 -69.24
N ALA A 269 16.37 -6.85 -70.18
CA ALA A 269 17.36 -6.40 -71.16
C ALA A 269 18.82 -6.10 -70.73
N SER A 270 19.66 -7.12 -70.97
CA SER A 270 21.00 -7.09 -71.58
C SER A 270 21.65 -5.73 -71.90
N VAL A 271 22.92 -5.54 -71.48
CA VAL A 271 24.12 -5.31 -72.34
C VAL A 271 25.39 -5.21 -71.44
N SER A 272 26.45 -5.94 -71.80
CA SER A 272 27.83 -5.87 -71.24
C SER A 272 28.74 -5.00 -72.16
N PRO A 273 30.08 -4.84 -71.92
CA PRO A 273 30.80 -4.20 -70.79
C PRO A 273 32.01 -3.29 -71.20
N LYS A 274 32.68 -2.68 -70.18
CA LYS A 274 34.11 -2.20 -70.06
C LYS A 274 34.53 -0.84 -70.69
N PRO A 275 35.72 -0.27 -70.33
CA PRO A 275 36.49 -0.23 -69.06
C PRO A 275 37.11 1.16 -68.71
N ASP A 276 37.64 1.35 -67.48
CA ASP A 276 39.04 1.71 -67.16
C ASP A 276 39.25 2.48 -65.84
N GLN A 277 40.32 2.05 -65.17
CA GLN A 277 40.94 2.43 -63.87
C GLN A 277 41.92 3.63 -64.07
N PRO A 278 42.83 4.05 -63.15
CA PRO A 278 43.10 3.64 -61.75
C PRO A 278 43.55 4.74 -60.73
N LYS A 279 43.76 4.28 -59.47
CA LYS A 279 44.87 4.54 -58.50
C LYS A 279 44.91 5.82 -57.62
N GLY A 280 45.14 5.58 -56.33
CA GLY A 280 45.96 6.48 -55.49
C GLY A 280 45.71 6.43 -53.96
N SER A 281 46.42 5.54 -53.25
CA SER A 281 46.84 5.67 -51.84
C SER A 281 48.38 5.50 -51.86
N PRO A 282 49.23 5.93 -50.89
CA PRO A 282 49.15 5.51 -49.47
C PRO A 282 49.83 6.41 -48.40
N GLY A 283 49.78 5.96 -47.13
CA GLY A 283 50.78 6.25 -46.07
C GLY A 283 50.26 7.15 -44.93
N GLY A 284 50.50 6.92 -43.64
CA GLY A 284 51.36 5.97 -42.90
C GLY A 284 51.98 6.67 -41.67
N GLY A 285 52.03 5.98 -40.51
CA GLY A 285 52.83 6.33 -39.30
C GLY A 285 52.03 7.04 -38.17
N ALA A 286 51.79 6.49 -36.98
CA ALA A 286 52.65 5.94 -35.91
C ALA A 286 53.20 7.00 -34.91
N GLY A 287 52.60 7.05 -33.71
CA GLY A 287 53.34 6.95 -32.44
C GLY A 287 53.56 8.18 -31.52
N VAL A 288 53.34 7.92 -30.22
CA VAL A 288 54.24 8.20 -29.05
C VAL A 288 53.94 9.40 -28.11
N VAL A 289 53.74 9.05 -26.82
CA VAL A 289 54.09 9.66 -25.49
C VAL A 289 53.53 10.98 -24.90
N ALA A 290 53.02 10.81 -23.67
CA ALA A 290 53.38 11.43 -22.37
C ALA A 290 53.10 12.93 -22.03
N ALA A 291 52.28 13.08 -20.99
CA ALA A 291 52.43 13.87 -19.75
C ALA A 291 53.22 15.19 -19.71
N GLY A 292 52.62 16.22 -19.09
CA GLY A 292 53.34 17.21 -18.28
C GLY A 292 52.85 18.66 -18.29
N THR A 293 52.06 19.02 -17.28
CA THR A 293 52.18 20.21 -16.40
C THR A 293 52.05 21.68 -16.88
N THR A 294 51.30 22.43 -16.04
CA THR A 294 51.51 23.82 -15.52
C THR A 294 50.69 25.01 -16.03
N ASN A 295 50.02 25.66 -15.07
CA ASN A 295 49.93 27.11 -14.72
C ASN A 295 49.31 28.10 -15.73
N ALA A 296 48.54 29.15 -15.38
CA ALA A 296 48.23 29.82 -14.10
C ALA A 296 47.09 30.88 -14.27
N VAL A 297 46.28 31.06 -13.20
CA VAL A 297 45.57 32.21 -12.53
C VAL A 297 45.20 33.54 -13.28
N PRO A 298 44.22 34.38 -12.84
CA PRO A 298 44.06 35.05 -11.51
C PRO A 298 42.65 34.83 -10.87
N GLY A 299 42.37 34.93 -9.56
CA GLY A 299 42.84 35.83 -8.50
C GLY A 299 41.69 36.79 -8.12
N PHE A 300 40.89 36.48 -7.09
CA PHE A 300 39.87 37.37 -6.53
C PHE A 300 40.01 37.40 -5.00
N ASP A 301 40.48 38.54 -4.50
CA ASP A 301 40.62 38.87 -3.10
C ASP A 301 39.27 39.38 -2.54
N GLY A 302 38.87 38.86 -1.39
CA GLY A 302 37.73 39.35 -0.62
C GLY A 302 37.62 38.59 0.69
N ASP A 303 38.14 39.18 1.77
CA ASP A 303 37.93 38.72 3.15
C ASP A 303 36.42 38.66 3.48
N PRO A 304 35.93 37.62 4.18
CA PRO A 304 34.61 37.66 4.79
C PRO A 304 34.67 38.22 6.22
N ASP A 305 33.82 39.21 6.50
CA ASP A 305 33.58 39.75 7.85
C ASP A 305 33.06 38.66 8.82
N PRO A 306 33.41 38.72 10.13
CA PRO A 306 32.92 37.76 11.11
C PRO A 306 31.50 38.11 11.57
N VAL A 307 30.57 37.18 11.35
CA VAL A 307 29.23 37.22 11.95
C VAL A 307 29.37 36.97 13.46
N THR A 308 29.14 38.00 14.27
CA THR A 308 29.07 37.93 15.73
C THR A 308 27.61 37.98 16.15
N GLY A 309 27.16 36.99 16.94
CA GLY A 309 25.82 37.01 17.54
C GLY A 309 25.08 35.66 17.63
N ILE A 310 25.76 34.55 17.92
CA ILE A 310 25.07 33.34 18.41
C ILE A 310 25.42 33.23 19.89
N ASP A 311 24.41 33.41 20.76
CA ASP A 311 24.49 33.11 22.18
C ASP A 311 24.66 31.59 22.35
N THR A 312 25.90 31.14 22.53
CA THR A 312 26.28 29.73 22.65
C THR A 312 26.04 29.12 24.03
N GLU A 313 25.24 29.75 24.90
CA GLU A 313 25.00 29.29 26.29
C GLU A 313 23.62 28.64 26.54
N ARG A 314 22.90 28.16 25.53
CA ARG A 314 21.55 27.58 25.74
C ARG A 314 21.35 26.16 25.23
N PHE A 315 22.32 25.28 25.46
CA PHE A 315 22.10 23.84 25.48
C PHE A 315 23.08 23.18 26.46
N VAL A 316 22.62 23.00 27.71
CA VAL A 316 23.34 22.19 28.68
C VAL A 316 22.71 20.79 28.61
N PRO A 317 23.44 19.75 28.19
CA PRO A 317 22.91 18.39 28.26
C PRO A 317 22.64 18.03 29.72
N LEU A 318 21.43 17.54 30.00
CA LEU A 318 21.02 17.08 31.33
C LEU A 318 22.05 16.12 31.90
N SER A 319 22.40 16.28 33.17
CA SER A 319 23.25 15.29 33.84
C SER A 319 22.52 13.95 33.93
N PRO A 320 23.23 12.82 34.00
CA PRO A 320 22.60 11.49 34.02
C PRO A 320 21.55 11.34 35.13
N GLU A 321 21.75 11.98 36.29
CA GLU A 321 20.80 11.93 37.41
C GLU A 321 19.56 12.83 37.21
N GLU A 322 19.66 13.87 36.39
CA GLU A 322 18.52 14.72 36.03
C GLU A 322 17.67 14.07 34.94
N LEU A 323 18.31 13.39 33.97
CA LEU A 323 17.64 12.63 32.93
C LEU A 323 16.83 11.46 33.52
N GLU A 324 17.41 10.75 34.49
CA GLU A 324 16.75 9.63 35.17
C GLU A 324 15.54 10.11 35.99
N ARG A 325 15.64 11.26 36.67
CA ARG A 325 14.48 11.88 37.34
C ARG A 325 13.40 12.34 36.36
N GLU A 326 13.77 12.84 35.19
CA GLU A 326 12.80 13.27 34.19
C GLU A 326 12.06 12.08 33.59
N LEU A 327 12.76 10.94 33.38
CA LEU A 327 12.16 9.67 33.00
C LEU A 327 11.20 9.12 34.06
N ASP A 328 11.59 9.14 35.35
CA ASP A 328 10.72 8.71 36.45
C ASP A 328 9.45 9.57 36.53
N LEU A 329 9.55 10.89 36.29
CA LEU A 329 8.40 11.80 36.28
C LEU A 329 7.46 11.56 35.10
N ILE A 330 7.99 11.14 33.94
CA ILE A 330 7.18 10.78 32.76
C ILE A 330 6.47 9.44 33.00
N GLU A 331 7.13 8.47 33.62
CA GLU A 331 6.56 7.16 33.95
C GLU A 331 5.46 7.27 35.04
N GLU A 332 5.62 8.19 36.01
CA GLU A 332 4.56 8.55 36.95
C GLU A 332 3.41 9.32 36.29
N GLN A 333 3.65 10.10 35.23
CA GLN A 333 2.59 10.78 34.47
C GLN A 333 1.80 9.82 33.58
N GLU A 334 2.47 8.84 32.95
CA GLU A 334 1.79 7.77 32.19
C GLU A 334 0.91 6.90 33.10
N GLN A 335 1.32 6.63 34.34
CA GLN A 335 0.49 5.89 35.32
C GLN A 335 -0.78 6.64 35.78
N VAL A 336 -0.87 7.96 35.55
CA VAL A 336 -2.08 8.75 35.87
C VAL A 336 -3.00 8.88 34.64
N GLU A 337 -2.51 8.67 33.42
CA GLU A 337 -3.33 8.66 32.20
C GLU A 337 -4.12 7.35 32.01
N ASP A 338 -3.67 6.24 32.61
CA ASP A 338 -4.33 4.93 32.48
C ASP A 338 -5.66 4.79 33.28
N ASP A 339 -6.06 5.78 34.08
CA ASP A 339 -7.28 5.75 34.92
C ASP A 339 -8.50 6.48 34.31
N TYR A 340 -8.45 6.87 33.03
CA TYR A 340 -9.60 7.47 32.33
C TYR A 340 -10.28 6.47 31.38
N GLU A 341 -11.25 5.73 31.90
CA GLU A 341 -12.26 5.06 31.08
C GLU A 341 -13.07 6.10 30.28
N VAL A 342 -12.95 6.05 28.95
CA VAL A 342 -13.82 6.80 28.03
C VAL A 342 -15.10 6.00 27.79
N ASP A 343 -16.19 6.42 28.44
CA ASP A 343 -17.55 5.92 28.21
C ASP A 343 -18.05 6.41 26.83
N ASP A 344 -18.23 5.49 25.86
CA ASP A 344 -18.66 5.79 24.49
C ASP A 344 -20.20 5.93 24.42
N LEU A 345 -20.70 7.16 24.50
CA LEU A 345 -22.08 7.52 24.16
C LEU A 345 -22.15 8.06 22.73
N GLY A 346 -23.06 7.48 21.95
CA GLY A 346 -23.24 7.72 20.52
C GLY A 346 -23.53 9.17 20.11
N HIS A 347 -23.27 9.44 18.83
CA HIS A 347 -23.28 10.74 18.17
C HIS A 347 -24.53 11.62 18.43
N SER A 348 -24.40 12.58 19.34
CA SER A 348 -25.00 13.91 19.27
C SER A 348 -24.21 14.86 20.17
N ASP A 349 -23.81 16.03 19.65
CA ASP A 349 -23.07 17.11 20.35
C ASP A 349 -21.55 16.91 20.60
N THR A 350 -20.79 16.50 19.59
CA THR A 350 -19.31 16.51 19.67
C THR A 350 -18.74 17.91 19.95
N ASP A 351 -19.31 18.98 19.37
CA ASP A 351 -18.89 20.37 19.61
C ASP A 351 -19.08 20.80 21.08
N GLY A 352 -20.14 20.31 21.73
CA GLY A 352 -20.41 20.57 23.15
C GLY A 352 -19.43 19.84 24.07
N MET A 353 -19.04 18.62 23.72
CA MET A 353 -18.06 17.83 24.48
C MET A 353 -16.67 18.47 24.46
N TYR A 354 -16.20 18.93 23.29
CA TYR A 354 -14.91 19.62 23.18
C TYR A 354 -14.91 20.93 23.98
N LYS A 355 -15.99 21.72 23.92
CA LYS A 355 -16.13 22.93 24.74
C LYS A 355 -16.12 22.63 26.24
N ALA A 356 -16.83 21.59 26.67
CA ALA A 356 -16.85 21.18 28.08
C ALA A 356 -15.48 20.71 28.58
N ALA A 357 -14.70 20.01 27.74
CA ALA A 357 -13.35 19.59 28.08
C ALA A 357 -12.40 20.79 28.24
N VAL A 358 -12.50 21.80 27.35
CA VAL A 358 -11.68 23.02 27.43
C VAL A 358 -12.12 23.92 28.61
N ASP A 359 -13.41 23.98 28.92
CA ASP A 359 -13.92 24.71 30.09
C ASP A 359 -13.43 24.10 31.42
N GLU A 360 -13.32 22.77 31.51
CA GLU A 360 -12.73 22.11 32.69
C GLU A 360 -11.24 22.42 32.82
N LYS A 361 -10.50 22.50 31.71
CA LYS A 361 -9.10 22.96 31.71
C LYS A 361 -8.98 24.40 32.23
N LEU A 362 -9.88 25.29 31.83
CA LEU A 362 -9.96 26.68 32.35
C LEU A 362 -10.25 26.72 33.85
N ARG A 363 -11.10 25.83 34.37
CA ARG A 363 -11.36 25.71 35.81
C ARG A 363 -10.13 25.23 36.57
N ARG A 364 -9.42 24.24 36.03
CA ARG A 364 -8.17 23.71 36.60
C ARG A 364 -7.05 24.74 36.64
N ILE A 365 -6.98 25.64 35.65
CA ILE A 365 -6.06 26.79 35.65
C ILE A 365 -6.34 27.72 36.84
N GLN A 366 -7.61 27.94 37.20
CA GLN A 366 -7.96 28.74 38.38
C GLN A 366 -7.55 28.04 39.68
N GLU A 367 -7.77 26.73 39.79
CA GLU A 367 -7.35 25.94 40.95
C GLU A 367 -5.81 25.97 41.13
N TYR A 368 -5.04 25.85 40.05
CA TYR A 368 -3.57 25.99 40.12
C TYR A 368 -3.11 27.40 40.47
N ARG A 369 -3.83 28.45 40.05
CA ARG A 369 -3.57 29.82 40.48
C ARG A 369 -3.83 30.02 41.98
N GLU A 370 -4.91 29.44 42.50
CA GLU A 370 -5.21 29.50 43.94
C GLU A 370 -4.15 28.77 44.80
N GLN A 371 -3.52 27.75 44.23
CA GLN A 371 -2.45 26.98 44.86
C GLN A 371 -1.04 27.54 44.62
N GLU A 372 -0.92 28.71 43.97
CA GLU A 372 0.36 29.33 43.58
C GLU A 372 1.26 28.43 42.69
N GLU A 373 0.67 27.46 41.99
CA GLU A 373 1.37 26.51 41.10
C GLU A 373 1.45 27.03 39.65
N PHE A 374 2.13 28.17 39.47
CA PHE A 374 2.13 28.92 38.20
C PHE A 374 2.70 28.16 36.99
N ILE A 375 3.64 27.24 37.20
CA ILE A 375 4.22 26.41 36.12
C ILE A 375 3.17 25.46 35.54
N LYS A 376 2.36 24.83 36.41
CA LYS A 376 1.28 23.93 35.99
C LYS A 376 0.14 24.71 35.35
N ALA A 377 -0.21 25.87 35.90
CA ALA A 377 -1.19 26.78 35.28
C ALA A 377 -0.78 27.17 33.86
N ARG A 378 0.51 27.46 33.63
CA ARG A 378 1.04 27.80 32.30
C ARG A 378 1.03 26.61 31.34
N GLY A 379 1.32 25.40 31.81
CA GLY A 379 1.23 24.18 31.00
C GLY A 379 -0.18 23.98 30.43
N VAL A 380 -1.19 24.03 31.29
CA VAL A 380 -2.59 23.87 30.88
C VAL A 380 -3.07 25.03 29.98
N LEU A 381 -2.57 26.26 30.19
CA LEU A 381 -2.88 27.39 29.30
C LEU A 381 -2.39 27.16 27.87
N TYR A 382 -1.23 26.52 27.66
CA TYR A 382 -0.75 26.21 26.31
C TYR A 382 -1.59 25.15 25.60
N GLU A 383 -2.14 24.18 26.34
CA GLU A 383 -3.09 23.22 25.79
C GLU A 383 -4.38 23.91 25.33
N VAL A 384 -4.93 24.82 26.17
CA VAL A 384 -6.13 25.59 25.81
C VAL A 384 -5.88 26.49 24.58
N LEU A 385 -4.67 27.03 24.42
CA LEU A 385 -4.30 27.80 23.22
C LEU A 385 -4.24 26.95 21.94
N GLY A 386 -4.02 25.63 22.06
CA GLY A 386 -3.98 24.69 20.94
C GLY A 386 -5.33 24.04 20.60
N GLU A 387 -6.21 23.90 21.59
CA GLU A 387 -7.46 23.13 21.49
C GLU A 387 -8.74 23.98 21.59
N GLY A 388 -8.67 25.17 22.18
CA GLY A 388 -9.84 26.02 22.48
C GLY A 388 -10.41 26.79 21.30
N ASP A 389 -11.66 27.22 21.43
CA ASP A 389 -12.29 28.14 20.47
C ASP A 389 -11.78 29.59 20.61
N GLU A 390 -12.22 30.48 19.71
CA GLU A 390 -11.70 31.85 19.63
C GLU A 390 -11.91 32.65 20.94
N GLU A 391 -12.98 32.37 21.69
CA GLU A 391 -13.28 33.04 22.96
C GLU A 391 -12.42 32.46 24.10
N GLN A 392 -12.31 31.13 24.17
CA GLN A 392 -11.47 30.44 25.15
C GLN A 392 -9.97 30.76 24.98
N VAL A 393 -9.50 30.86 23.75
CA VAL A 393 -8.13 31.26 23.41
C VAL A 393 -7.86 32.71 23.82
N ALA A 394 -8.83 33.61 23.66
CA ALA A 394 -8.70 35.00 24.10
C ALA A 394 -8.60 35.11 25.63
N VAL A 395 -9.39 34.31 26.36
CA VAL A 395 -9.33 34.23 27.82
C VAL A 395 -7.99 33.66 28.28
N ALA A 396 -7.54 32.54 27.71
CA ALA A 396 -6.26 31.91 28.04
C ALA A 396 -5.09 32.87 27.80
N ARG A 397 -5.09 33.60 26.67
CA ARG A 397 -4.06 34.61 26.37
C ARG A 397 -4.04 35.76 27.38
N ASN A 398 -5.21 36.23 27.83
CA ASN A 398 -5.28 37.29 28.84
C ASN A 398 -4.75 36.81 30.20
N ILE A 399 -5.10 35.59 30.61
CA ILE A 399 -4.58 34.99 31.85
C ILE A 399 -3.07 34.80 31.77
N LEU A 400 -2.55 34.35 30.62
CA LEU A 400 -1.12 34.17 30.41
C LEU A 400 -0.36 35.51 30.49
N ASN A 401 -0.91 36.57 29.90
CA ASN A 401 -0.34 37.91 30.02
C ASN A 401 -0.36 38.44 31.47
N GLN A 402 -1.40 38.14 32.26
CA GLN A 402 -1.44 38.52 33.67
C GLN A 402 -0.37 37.80 34.49
N LEU A 403 -0.13 36.51 34.19
CA LEU A 403 0.92 35.73 34.85
C LEU A 403 2.33 36.22 34.49
N ASP A 404 2.52 36.70 33.25
CA ASP A 404 3.78 37.29 32.79
C ASP A 404 4.01 38.72 33.35
N GLU A 405 2.99 39.37 33.90
CA GLU A 405 3.13 40.68 34.59
C GLU A 405 3.42 40.52 36.10
N GLU A 406 3.08 39.38 36.70
CA GLU A 406 3.30 39.10 38.14
C GLU A 406 4.70 38.52 38.46
N TYR A 407 5.49 38.15 37.45
CA TYR A 407 6.84 37.58 37.55
C TYR A 407 7.80 38.18 36.53
#